data_AF-A0A147JRL5-F1
#
_entry.id   AF-A0A147JRL5-F1
#
_cell.length_a   1.000
_cell.length_b   1.000
_cell.length_c   1.000
_cell.angle_alpha   90.00
_cell.angle_beta   90.00
_cell.angle_gamma   90.00
#
_symmetry.space_group_name_H-M   'P 1'
#
loop_
_entity.id
_entity.type
_entity.pdbx_description
1 polymer ?
#
loop_
_entity_poly.entity_id
_entity_poly.type
_entity_poly.pdbx_seq_one_letter_code
_entity_poly.pdbx_strand_id
1 'polypeptide(L)'
;MTLTKILKTLFTCILVISFLLVTVSAYQQHRTISALAELTDVTSAIVTRLSVEELVYVDNDEKLHMYSIDPAKLENCPTRWEINGKNFDFRVSVGYETGDEHVLGPYGSAPPDDRTRCSLAVACALYENGRFLPAKLSVIAWRA
;
A
#
# COMPACT_ATOMS: atom_id res chain seq x y z
N MET A 1 61.60 1.70 -7.21
CA MET A 1 61.03 0.71 -6.28
C MET A 1 60.00 1.33 -5.31
N THR A 2 60.16 2.60 -4.91
CA THR A 2 59.20 3.37 -4.10
C THR A 2 57.93 3.77 -4.87
N LEU A 3 58.06 4.25 -6.11
CA LEU A 3 56.92 4.68 -6.94
C LEU A 3 55.93 3.53 -7.24
N THR A 4 56.43 2.33 -7.53
CA THR A 4 55.62 1.12 -7.74
C THR A 4 54.90 0.64 -6.46
N LYS A 5 55.49 0.85 -5.28
CA LYS A 5 54.83 0.56 -4.01
C LYS A 5 53.70 1.57 -3.75
N ILE A 6 53.97 2.86 -3.94
CA ILE A 6 52.97 3.92 -3.79
C ILE A 6 51.78 3.69 -4.73
N LEU A 7 52.05 3.37 -6.00
CA LEU A 7 51.00 3.09 -7.00
C LEU A 7 50.13 1.88 -6.60
N LYS A 8 50.75 0.79 -6.11
CA LYS A 8 50.01 -0.38 -5.62
C LYS A 8 49.14 -0.03 -4.42
N THR A 9 49.67 0.70 -3.44
CA THR A 9 48.89 1.13 -2.26
C THR A 9 47.71 2.01 -2.67
N LEU A 10 47.91 2.95 -3.59
CA LEU A 10 46.86 3.83 -4.08
C LEU A 10 45.77 3.05 -4.82
N PHE A 11 46.15 2.07 -5.65
CA PHE A 11 45.22 1.18 -6.33
C PHE A 11 44.40 0.33 -5.34
N THR A 12 45.05 -0.22 -4.31
CA THR A 12 44.37 -0.95 -3.24
C THR A 12 43.39 -0.04 -2.48
N CYS A 13 43.79 1.19 -2.16
CA CYS A 13 42.89 2.16 -1.51
C CYS A 13 41.66 2.46 -2.38
N ILE A 14 41.84 2.72 -3.68
CA ILE A 14 40.72 2.97 -4.61
C ILE A 14 39.80 1.76 -4.68
N LEU A 15 40.35 0.55 -4.77
CA LEU A 15 39.55 -0.68 -4.79
C LEU A 15 38.73 -0.86 -3.52
N VAL A 16 39.34 -0.66 -2.35
CA VAL A 16 38.65 -0.78 -1.06
C VAL A 16 37.54 0.26 -0.93
N ILE A 17 37.80 1.52 -1.27
CA ILE A 17 36.78 2.58 -1.24
C ILE A 17 35.63 2.26 -2.19
N SER A 18 35.94 1.83 -3.43
CA SER A 18 34.93 1.45 -4.42
C SER A 18 34.07 0.30 -3.91
N PHE A 19 34.69 -0.72 -3.32
CA PHE A 19 33.97 -1.87 -2.75
C PHE A 19 33.03 -1.46 -1.61
N LEU A 20 33.48 -0.58 -0.71
CA LEU A 20 32.65 -0.05 0.37
C LEU A 20 31.46 0.75 -0.17
N LEU A 21 31.69 1.63 -1.15
CA LEU A 21 30.61 2.43 -1.75
C LEU A 21 29.56 1.54 -2.43
N VAL A 22 29.98 0.53 -3.20
CA VAL A 22 29.06 -0.41 -3.84
C VAL A 22 28.26 -1.19 -2.81
N THR A 23 28.88 -1.63 -1.72
CA THR A 23 28.20 -2.38 -0.66
C THR A 23 27.17 -1.52 0.08
N VAL A 24 27.52 -0.27 0.40
CA VAL A 24 26.57 0.68 1.03
C VAL A 24 25.39 0.96 0.10
N SER A 25 25.66 1.20 -1.19
CA SER A 25 24.61 1.40 -2.19
C SER A 25 23.68 0.20 -2.30
N ALA A 26 24.24 -1.02 -2.37
CA ALA A 26 23.46 -2.25 -2.44
C ALA A 26 22.59 -2.46 -1.18
N TYR A 27 23.14 -2.14 0.00
CA TYR A 27 22.40 -2.24 1.25
C TYR A 27 21.22 -1.27 1.32
N GLN A 28 21.43 -0.01 0.93
CA GLN A 28 20.35 0.99 0.86
C GLN A 28 19.25 0.58 -0.13
N GLN A 29 19.65 0.07 -1.29
CA GLN A 29 18.70 -0.42 -2.29
C GLN A 29 17.91 -1.61 -1.76
N HIS A 30 18.56 -2.59 -1.13
CA HIS A 30 17.89 -3.75 -0.55
C HIS A 30 16.86 -3.34 0.50
N ARG A 31 17.23 -2.44 1.43
CA ARG A 31 16.31 -1.94 2.46
C ARG A 31 15.09 -1.24 1.85
N THR A 32 15.30 -0.48 0.78
CA THR A 32 14.21 0.22 0.06
C THR A 32 13.26 -0.77 -0.59
N ILE A 33 13.78 -1.80 -1.28
CA ILE A 33 12.98 -2.86 -1.89
C ILE A 33 12.18 -3.63 -0.83
N SER A 34 12.80 -4.00 0.30
CA SER A 34 12.10 -4.69 1.38
C SER A 34 10.97 -3.85 1.97
N ALA A 35 11.18 -2.54 2.16
CA ALA A 35 10.13 -1.65 2.66
C ALA A 35 8.97 -1.50 1.65
N LEU A 36 9.26 -1.49 0.35
CA LEU A 36 8.24 -1.44 -0.70
C LEU A 36 7.45 -2.75 -0.79
N ALA A 37 8.14 -3.89 -0.68
CA ALA A 37 7.50 -5.21 -0.66
C ALA A 37 6.55 -5.33 0.54
N GLU A 38 7.03 -4.96 1.74
CA GLU A 38 6.20 -4.94 2.94
C GLU A 38 4.98 -4.02 2.78
N LEU A 39 5.15 -2.82 2.25
CA LEU A 39 4.03 -1.90 2.04
C LEU A 39 3.03 -2.46 1.02
N THR A 40 3.50 -3.19 0.01
CA THR A 40 2.64 -3.85 -0.98
C THR A 40 1.82 -4.98 -0.36
N ASP A 41 2.47 -5.85 0.42
CA ASP A 41 1.81 -6.94 1.14
C ASP A 41 0.76 -6.40 2.12
N VAL A 42 1.11 -5.35 2.85
CA VAL A 42 0.21 -4.66 3.78
C VAL A 42 -0.97 -4.03 3.05
N THR A 43 -0.74 -3.35 1.92
CA THR A 43 -1.83 -2.72 1.15
C THR A 43 -2.77 -3.80 0.58
N SER A 44 -2.22 -4.93 0.15
CA SER A 44 -2.98 -6.10 -0.29
C SER A 44 -3.83 -6.69 0.85
N ALA A 45 -3.24 -6.85 2.04
CA ALA A 45 -3.97 -7.29 3.22
C ALA A 45 -5.08 -6.30 3.61
N ILE A 46 -4.81 -4.99 3.54
CA ILE A 46 -5.78 -3.94 3.85
C ILE A 46 -6.97 -4.03 2.89
N VAL A 47 -6.74 -3.98 1.58
CA VAL A 47 -7.82 -3.99 0.59
C VAL A 47 -8.61 -5.29 0.65
N THR A 48 -7.94 -6.42 0.88
CA THR A 48 -8.60 -7.74 0.99
C THR A 48 -9.54 -7.75 2.19
N ARG A 49 -9.05 -7.38 3.38
CA ARG A 49 -9.87 -7.33 4.60
C ARG A 49 -11.05 -6.36 4.46
N LEU A 50 -10.84 -5.19 3.84
CA LEU A 50 -11.94 -4.27 3.54
C LEU A 50 -12.99 -4.93 2.63
N SER A 51 -12.56 -5.60 1.56
CA SER A 51 -13.46 -6.20 0.57
C SER A 51 -14.16 -7.49 1.01
N VAL A 52 -13.65 -8.19 2.03
CA VAL A 52 -14.14 -9.51 2.45
C VAL A 52 -14.83 -9.47 3.82
N GLU A 53 -14.51 -8.50 4.67
CA GLU A 53 -14.99 -8.46 6.05
C GLU A 53 -15.59 -7.10 6.42
N GLU A 54 -14.78 -6.03 6.39
CA GLU A 54 -15.13 -4.77 7.06
C GLU A 54 -16.22 -3.97 6.32
N LEU A 55 -16.10 -3.86 4.99
CA LEU A 55 -17.03 -3.08 4.18
C LEU A 55 -18.13 -3.96 3.55
N VAL A 56 -18.18 -5.24 3.89
CA VAL A 56 -19.06 -6.18 3.19
C VAL A 56 -20.52 -5.96 3.52
N TYR A 57 -21.36 -5.99 2.49
CA TYR A 57 -22.81 -6.04 2.60
C TYR A 57 -23.26 -7.33 3.30
N VAL A 58 -24.11 -7.18 4.30
CA VAL A 58 -24.73 -8.28 5.05
C VAL A 58 -26.21 -8.25 4.74
N ASP A 59 -26.73 -9.35 4.20
CA ASP A 59 -28.16 -9.48 3.92
C ASP A 59 -28.98 -9.73 5.20
N ASN A 60 -30.31 -9.69 5.10
CA ASN A 60 -31.24 -9.90 6.21
C ASN A 60 -31.07 -11.25 6.92
N ASP A 61 -30.53 -12.26 6.21
CA ASP A 61 -30.20 -13.58 6.75
C ASP A 61 -28.80 -13.63 7.40
N GLU A 62 -28.22 -12.48 7.73
CA GLU A 62 -26.86 -12.32 8.28
C GLU A 62 -25.73 -12.89 7.41
N LYS A 63 -26.00 -13.08 6.12
CA LYS A 63 -25.02 -13.62 5.16
C LYS A 63 -24.10 -12.53 4.65
N LEU A 64 -22.78 -12.75 4.79
CA LEU A 64 -21.73 -11.88 4.23
C LEU A 64 -21.57 -12.10 2.73
N HIS A 65 -21.69 -11.03 1.94
CA HIS A 65 -21.45 -11.02 0.50
C HIS A 65 -20.06 -10.48 0.17
N MET A 66 -19.04 -11.36 0.22
CA MET A 66 -17.66 -10.99 -0.10
C MET A 66 -17.57 -10.23 -1.44
N TYR A 67 -16.71 -9.21 -1.49
CA TYR A 67 -16.55 -8.28 -2.60
C TYR A 67 -17.80 -7.45 -2.94
N SER A 68 -18.82 -7.44 -2.10
CA SER A 68 -19.96 -6.53 -2.22
C SER A 68 -19.92 -5.51 -1.10
N ILE A 69 -19.73 -4.25 -1.44
CA ILE A 69 -19.47 -3.15 -0.53
C ILE A 69 -20.79 -2.51 -0.09
N ASP A 70 -20.94 -2.31 1.21
CA ASP A 70 -22.00 -1.49 1.81
C ASP A 70 -21.50 -0.04 1.96
N PRO A 71 -22.09 0.92 1.23
CA PRO A 71 -21.69 2.32 1.30
C PRO A 71 -21.80 2.92 2.70
N ALA A 72 -22.73 2.45 3.54
CA ALA A 72 -22.91 2.97 4.89
C ALA A 72 -21.73 2.67 5.81
N LYS A 73 -20.96 1.61 5.52
CA LYS A 73 -19.79 1.21 6.31
C LYS A 73 -18.53 1.99 5.96
N LEU A 74 -18.50 2.68 4.82
CA LEU A 74 -17.32 3.43 4.37
C LEU A 74 -17.00 4.64 5.27
N GLU A 75 -18.01 5.40 5.68
CA GLU A 75 -17.82 6.65 6.43
C GLU A 75 -17.17 6.41 7.81
N ASN A 76 -17.49 5.28 8.43
CA ASN A 76 -16.99 4.90 9.76
C ASN A 76 -15.84 3.89 9.72
N CYS A 77 -15.32 3.59 8.52
CA CYS A 77 -14.23 2.64 8.37
C CYS A 77 -12.97 3.15 9.11
N PRO A 78 -12.34 2.35 9.98
CA PRO A 78 -11.05 2.72 10.54
C PRO A 78 -10.03 2.94 9.42
N THR A 79 -9.23 3.99 9.50
CA THR A 79 -8.25 4.38 8.47
C THR A 79 -6.80 4.21 8.94
N ARG A 80 -6.60 3.46 10.02
CA ARG A 80 -5.30 3.14 10.61
C ARG A 80 -5.32 1.75 11.20
N TRP A 81 -4.42 0.89 10.76
CA TRP A 81 -4.29 -0.49 11.25
C TRP A 81 -2.86 -0.82 11.69
N GLU A 82 -2.76 -1.71 12.67
CA GLU A 82 -1.51 -2.34 13.06
C GLU A 82 -1.39 -3.69 12.35
N ILE A 83 -0.34 -3.86 11.55
CA ILE A 83 -0.04 -5.10 10.83
C ILE A 83 1.43 -5.44 11.10
N ASN A 84 1.68 -6.66 11.60
CA ASN A 84 3.02 -7.14 11.96
C ASN A 84 3.78 -6.20 12.93
N GLY A 85 3.08 -5.62 13.92
CA GLY A 85 3.68 -4.73 14.91
C GLY A 85 4.01 -3.32 14.39
N LYS A 86 3.52 -2.95 13.20
CA LYS A 86 3.73 -1.64 12.59
C LYS A 86 2.39 -1.01 12.25
N ASN A 87 2.31 0.31 12.48
CA ASN A 87 1.12 1.09 12.14
C ASN A 87 1.17 1.57 10.69
N PHE A 88 0.05 1.44 10.02
CA PHE A 88 -0.17 1.94 8.67
C PHE A 88 -1.45 2.76 8.66
N ASP A 89 -1.33 3.97 8.15
CA ASP A 89 -2.48 4.79 7.81
C ASP A 89 -2.85 4.50 6.36
N PHE A 90 -4.14 4.59 6.06
CA PHE A 90 -4.61 4.42 4.69
C PHE A 90 -5.81 5.31 4.40
N ARG A 91 -6.03 5.48 3.11
CA ARG A 91 -7.14 6.22 2.53
C ARG A 91 -7.90 5.28 1.61
N VAL A 92 -9.22 5.31 1.69
CA VAL A 92 -10.10 4.44 0.92
C VAL A 92 -11.08 5.26 0.08
N SER A 93 -11.36 4.80 -1.13
CA SER A 93 -12.40 5.36 -2.00
C SER A 93 -13.04 4.25 -2.83
N VAL A 94 -14.31 4.38 -3.17
CA VAL A 94 -15.02 3.44 -4.04
C VAL A 94 -15.53 4.19 -5.26
N GLY A 95 -15.00 3.85 -6.43
CA GLY A 95 -15.56 4.30 -7.71
C GLY A 95 -16.61 3.33 -8.20
N TYR A 96 -17.72 3.79 -8.76
CA TYR A 96 -18.76 2.94 -9.35
C TYR A 96 -19.43 3.64 -10.52
N GLU A 97 -19.95 2.86 -11.47
CA GLU A 97 -20.61 3.40 -12.66
C GLU A 97 -22.13 3.18 -12.56
N THR A 98 -22.90 4.26 -12.71
CA THR A 98 -24.36 4.20 -12.87
C THR A 98 -24.78 5.25 -13.89
N GLY A 99 -24.48 4.97 -15.15
CA GLY A 99 -24.60 5.94 -16.24
C GLY A 99 -23.39 6.87 -16.34
N ASP A 100 -23.01 7.51 -15.23
CA ASP A 100 -21.80 8.31 -15.05
C ASP A 100 -20.86 7.69 -13.98
N GLU A 101 -19.59 8.09 -13.98
CA GLU A 101 -18.60 7.67 -12.97
C GLU A 101 -18.82 8.45 -11.66
N HIS A 102 -19.12 7.71 -10.59
CA HIS A 102 -19.31 8.25 -9.24
C HIS A 102 -18.22 7.73 -8.31
N VAL A 103 -17.81 8.55 -7.34
CA VAL A 103 -16.78 8.19 -6.35
C VAL A 103 -17.29 8.50 -4.95
N LEU A 104 -17.30 7.48 -4.09
CA LEU A 104 -17.50 7.60 -2.65
C LEU A 104 -16.14 7.80 -1.96
N GLY A 105 -16.02 8.88 -1.18
CA GLY A 105 -14.79 9.27 -0.50
C GLY A 105 -14.02 10.37 -1.25
N PRO A 106 -12.69 10.50 -1.03
CA PRO A 106 -11.84 9.63 -0.21
C PRO A 106 -12.09 9.77 1.29
N TYR A 107 -12.12 8.63 1.99
CA TYR A 107 -12.17 8.56 3.45
C TYR A 107 -10.76 8.35 4.01
N GLY A 108 -10.42 9.08 5.06
CA GLY A 108 -9.10 9.07 5.69
C GLY A 108 -8.19 10.24 5.29
N SER A 109 -7.15 10.45 6.09
CA SER A 109 -6.18 11.53 5.93
C SER A 109 -5.47 11.50 4.59
N ALA A 110 -4.92 12.65 4.17
CA ALA A 110 -4.10 12.69 2.96
C ALA A 110 -2.78 11.98 3.18
N PRO A 111 -2.33 11.16 2.21
CA PRO A 111 -0.98 10.63 2.28
C PRO A 111 -0.02 11.83 2.28
N PRO A 112 0.92 11.89 3.23
CA PRO A 112 1.91 12.95 3.25
C PRO A 112 2.88 12.80 2.07
N ASP A 113 3.36 13.94 1.53
CA ASP A 113 4.15 13.98 0.29
C ASP A 113 5.56 13.38 0.44
N ASP A 114 6.08 13.30 1.67
CA ASP A 114 7.43 12.84 2.00
C ASP A 114 7.50 11.33 2.29
N ARG A 115 6.38 10.61 2.25
CA ARG A 115 6.33 9.18 2.58
C ARG A 115 6.10 8.30 1.36
N THR A 116 6.77 7.15 1.36
CA THR A 116 6.47 6.07 0.44
C THR A 116 5.03 5.60 0.65
N ARG A 117 4.28 5.55 -0.44
CA ARG A 117 2.88 5.11 -0.48
C ARG A 117 2.73 3.96 -1.47
N CYS A 118 1.79 3.07 -1.21
CA CYS A 118 1.34 2.06 -2.15
C CYS A 118 -0.14 2.24 -2.40
N SER A 119 -0.55 2.14 -3.66
CA SER A 119 -1.93 2.25 -4.08
C SER A 119 -2.34 0.94 -4.73
N LEU A 120 -3.43 0.37 -4.29
CA LEU A 120 -4.00 -0.85 -4.85
C LEU A 120 -5.50 -0.65 -5.05
N ALA A 121 -6.04 -1.23 -6.12
CA ALA A 121 -7.46 -1.22 -6.37
C ALA A 121 -7.94 -2.61 -6.79
N VAL A 122 -9.12 -2.97 -6.32
CA VAL A 122 -9.76 -4.26 -6.61
C VAL A 122 -11.16 -4.02 -7.17
N ALA A 123 -11.57 -4.90 -8.08
CA ALA A 123 -12.94 -4.91 -8.58
C ALA A 123 -13.87 -5.47 -7.50
N CYS A 124 -15.02 -4.81 -7.30
CA CYS A 124 -16.04 -5.20 -6.35
C CYS A 124 -17.43 -4.83 -6.88
N ALA A 125 -18.47 -5.18 -6.15
CA ALA A 125 -19.80 -4.63 -6.33
C ALA A 125 -20.08 -3.59 -5.23
N LEU A 126 -20.88 -2.57 -5.51
CA LEU A 126 -21.47 -1.68 -4.53
C LEU A 126 -22.95 -2.05 -4.37
N TYR A 127 -23.41 -2.27 -3.15
CA TYR A 127 -24.82 -2.45 -2.87
C TYR A 127 -25.48 -1.10 -2.61
N GLU A 128 -26.28 -0.63 -3.57
CA GLU A 128 -26.96 0.66 -3.49
C GLU A 128 -28.40 0.52 -3.98
N ASN A 129 -29.36 1.08 -3.23
CA ASN A 129 -30.78 1.09 -3.58
C ASN A 129 -31.35 -0.31 -3.94
N GLY A 130 -30.91 -1.36 -3.23
CA GLY A 130 -31.37 -2.73 -3.46
C GLY A 130 -30.75 -3.43 -4.67
N ARG A 131 -29.70 -2.88 -5.27
CA ARG A 131 -29.02 -3.43 -6.45
C ARG A 131 -27.51 -3.50 -6.25
N PHE A 132 -26.87 -4.46 -6.93
CA PHE A 132 -25.42 -4.57 -7.00
C PHE A 132 -24.92 -3.87 -8.27
N LEU A 133 -24.06 -2.88 -8.08
CA LEU A 133 -23.47 -2.08 -9.15
C LEU A 133 -21.98 -2.43 -9.28
N PRO A 134 -21.43 -2.56 -10.50
CA PRO A 134 -19.99 -2.72 -10.68
C PRO A 134 -19.22 -1.54 -10.07
N ALA A 135 -18.19 -1.85 -9.29
CA ALA A 135 -17.44 -0.88 -8.53
C ALA A 135 -15.95 -1.25 -8.43
N LYS A 136 -15.16 -0.28 -7.97
CA LYS A 136 -13.71 -0.36 -7.77
C LYS A 136 -13.36 0.22 -6.41
N LEU A 137 -12.99 -0.66 -5.49
CA LEU A 137 -12.44 -0.28 -4.19
C LEU A 137 -10.96 0.07 -4.37
N SER A 138 -10.59 1.30 -4.04
CA SER A 138 -9.21 1.80 -4.12
C SER A 138 -8.69 2.16 -2.74
N VAL A 139 -7.48 1.71 -2.42
CA VAL A 139 -6.80 1.96 -1.15
C VAL A 139 -5.41 2.52 -1.43
N ILE A 140 -5.06 3.59 -0.72
CA ILE A 140 -3.70 4.12 -0.67
C ILE A 140 -3.21 3.98 0.77
N ALA A 141 -2.16 3.21 1.01
CA ALA A 141 -1.58 3.01 2.34
C ALA A 141 -0.16 3.57 2.43
N TRP A 142 0.20 4.05 3.61
CA TRP A 142 1.54 4.50 3.97
C TRP A 142 1.84 4.15 5.42
N ARG A 143 3.14 4.11 5.74
CA ARG A 143 3.55 3.86 7.12
C ARG A 143 3.27 5.10 7.99
N ALA A 144 2.63 4.89 9.14
CA ALA A 144 2.29 5.94 10.11
C ALA A 144 3.52 6.49 10.86
#